data_AF-A0AAV1TBB4-F1
#
_entry.id   AF-A0AAV1TBB4-F1
#
_cell.length_a   1.000
_cell.length_b   1.000
_cell.length_c   1.000
_cell.angle_alpha   90.00
_cell.angle_beta   90.00
_cell.angle_gamma   90.00
#
_symmetry.space_group_name_H-M   'P 1'
#
loop_
_entity.id
_entity.type
_entity.pdbx_description
1 polymer ?
#
loop_
_entity_poly.entity_id
_entity_poly.type
_entity_poly.pdbx_seq_one_letter_code
_entity_poly.pdbx_strand_id
1 'polypeptide(L)'
;MDGKTYVEVHRIHVQKVLTLLREHKLFANLKKCIFAANEIPLLGCIVGKDGVRPDPEKMKAISDWPVPVDVKGLRNFFGLAAYLHKYSRNYAEMAVHLSRLLKKREVVMER
;
A
#
# COMPACT_ATOMS: atom_id res chain seq x y z
N MET A 1 -13.44 -33.01 -4.21
CA MET A 1 -12.27 -32.10 -4.18
C MET A 1 -11.03 -32.98 -4.13
N ASP A 2 -10.19 -32.95 -5.17
CA ASP A 2 -9.19 -33.98 -5.54
C ASP A 2 -8.02 -34.25 -4.57
N GLY A 3 -8.11 -33.95 -3.28
CA GLY A 3 -7.03 -34.22 -2.32
C GLY A 3 -5.71 -33.45 -2.56
N LYS A 4 -5.70 -32.48 -3.48
CA LYS A 4 -4.52 -31.69 -3.84
C LYS A 4 -4.15 -30.72 -2.73
N THR A 5 -2.87 -30.66 -2.40
CA THR A 5 -2.28 -29.69 -1.49
C THR A 5 -2.27 -28.27 -2.07
N TYR A 6 -2.15 -27.25 -1.21
CA TYR A 6 -2.05 -25.86 -1.65
C TYR A 6 -0.89 -25.61 -2.62
N VAL A 7 0.25 -26.27 -2.39
CA VAL A 7 1.46 -26.14 -3.23
C VAL A 7 1.24 -26.73 -4.62
N GLU A 8 0.55 -27.87 -4.74
CA GLU A 8 0.23 -28.47 -6.03
C GLU A 8 -0.70 -27.58 -6.85
N VAL A 9 -1.74 -27.03 -6.21
CA VAL A 9 -2.63 -26.05 -6.85
C VAL A 9 -1.85 -24.80 -7.29
N HIS A 10 -0.97 -24.27 -6.43
CA HIS A 10 -0.12 -23.13 -6.75
C HIS A 10 0.75 -23.39 -7.97
N ARG A 11 1.41 -24.56 -8.04
CA ARG A 11 2.24 -24.95 -9.18
C ARG A 11 1.44 -24.98 -10.49
N ILE A 12 0.23 -25.55 -10.46
CA ILE A 12 -0.66 -25.57 -11.63
C ILE A 12 -0.99 -24.16 -12.10
N HIS A 13 -1.31 -23.24 -11.18
CA HIS A 13 -1.63 -21.86 -11.52
C HIS A 13 -0.42 -21.11 -12.10
N VAL A 14 0.76 -21.23 -11.48
CA VAL A 14 2.00 -20.63 -11.99
C VAL A 14 2.30 -21.14 -13.40
N GLN A 15 2.16 -22.45 -13.64
CA GLN A 15 2.38 -23.03 -14.95
C GLN A 15 1.42 -22.45 -16.00
N LYS A 16 0.12 -22.33 -15.68
CA LYS A 16 -0.86 -21.69 -16.57
C LYS A 16 -0.47 -20.25 -16.93
N VAL A 17 -0.10 -19.45 -15.93
CA VAL A 17 0.31 -18.05 -16.14
C VAL A 17 1.57 -17.97 -17.02
N LEU A 18 2.58 -18.78 -16.74
CA LEU A 18 3.83 -18.77 -17.51
C LEU A 18 3.63 -19.25 -18.95
N THR A 19 2.75 -20.23 -19.18
CA THR A 19 2.36 -20.66 -20.53
C THR A 19 1.70 -19.50 -21.29
N LEU A 20 0.73 -18.82 -20.67
CA LEU A 20 0.05 -17.68 -21.29
C LEU A 20 1.01 -16.53 -21.62
N LEU A 21 1.94 -16.21 -20.70
CA LEU A 21 2.98 -15.22 -20.97
C LEU A 21 3.83 -15.60 -22.18
N ARG A 22 4.21 -16.88 -22.30
CA ARG A 22 4.98 -17.39 -23.44
C ARG A 22 4.22 -17.27 -24.76
N GLU A 23 2.94 -17.66 -24.79
CA GLU A 23 2.07 -17.56 -25.97
C GLU A 23 1.99 -16.11 -26.48
N HIS A 24 1.89 -15.16 -25.57
CA HIS A 24 1.81 -13.73 -25.90
C HIS A 24 3.17 -13.01 -25.98
N LYS A 25 4.29 -13.73 -25.92
CA LYS A 25 5.66 -13.17 -25.96
C LYS A 25 5.91 -12.10 -24.88
N LEU A 26 5.30 -12.27 -23.72
CA LEU A 26 5.52 -11.45 -22.52
C LEU A 26 6.57 -12.12 -21.63
N PHE A 27 7.44 -11.32 -21.03
CA PHE A 27 8.55 -11.80 -20.21
C PHE A 27 8.42 -11.29 -18.78
N ALA A 28 8.37 -12.21 -17.82
CA ALA A 28 8.42 -11.88 -16.41
C ALA A 28 9.87 -11.54 -15.99
N ASN A 29 10.04 -10.48 -15.21
CA ASN A 29 11.34 -10.17 -14.61
C ASN A 29 11.56 -11.09 -13.40
N LEU A 30 12.41 -12.10 -13.56
CA LEU A 30 12.68 -13.10 -12.52
C LEU A 30 13.13 -12.48 -11.19
N LYS A 31 13.87 -11.36 -11.21
CA LYS A 31 14.31 -10.65 -9.99
C LYS A 31 13.15 -10.07 -9.17
N LYS A 32 11.97 -9.89 -9.78
CA LYS A 32 10.76 -9.38 -9.12
C LYS A 32 9.74 -10.48 -8.81
N CYS A 33 9.99 -11.72 -9.23
CA CYS A 33 9.07 -12.83 -9.01
C CYS A 33 9.31 -13.45 -7.63
N ILE A 34 8.22 -13.66 -6.90
CA ILE A 34 8.21 -14.36 -5.62
C ILE A 34 7.18 -15.49 -5.74
N PHE A 35 7.59 -16.72 -5.48
CA PHE A 35 6.74 -17.91 -5.61
C PHE A 35 6.65 -18.64 -4.28
N ALA A 36 5.50 -19.29 -4.04
CA ALA A 36 5.27 -20.14 -2.87
C ALA A 36 5.64 -19.52 -1.50
N ALA A 37 5.48 -18.20 -1.35
CA ALA A 37 5.72 -17.50 -0.10
C ALA A 37 4.42 -17.36 0.72
N ASN A 38 4.54 -17.36 2.05
CA ASN A 38 3.40 -17.13 2.96
C ASN A 38 2.86 -15.70 2.88
N GLU A 39 3.72 -14.75 2.53
CA GLU A 39 3.39 -13.35 2.32
C GLU A 39 4.21 -12.78 1.15
N ILE A 40 3.63 -11.85 0.39
CA ILE A 40 4.29 -11.16 -0.72
C ILE A 40 4.00 -9.65 -0.73
N PRO A 41 4.96 -8.80 -1.11
CA PRO A 41 4.68 -7.42 -1.46
C PRO A 41 3.90 -7.33 -2.78
N LEU A 42 2.77 -6.63 -2.76
CA LEU A 42 1.92 -6.42 -3.91
C LEU A 42 1.30 -5.01 -3.87
N LEU A 43 1.48 -4.22 -4.92
CA LEU A 43 0.87 -2.88 -5.06
C LEU A 43 1.07 -1.95 -3.84
N GLY A 44 2.24 -2.06 -3.19
CA GLY A 44 2.59 -1.26 -2.02
C GLY A 44 1.81 -1.63 -0.77
N CYS A 45 1.42 -2.89 -0.63
CA CYS A 45 0.95 -3.54 0.59
C CYS A 45 1.55 -4.95 0.68
N ILE A 46 1.36 -5.63 1.80
CA ILE A 46 1.75 -7.03 1.95
C ILE A 46 0.49 -7.88 1.97
N VAL A 47 0.47 -8.91 1.14
CA VAL A 47 -0.63 -9.87 1.04
C VAL A 47 -0.16 -11.21 1.58
N GLY A 48 -0.91 -11.77 2.51
CA GLY A 48 -0.61 -13.04 3.13
C GLY A 48 -1.86 -13.83 3.49
N LYS A 49 -1.67 -14.95 4.20
CA LYS A 49 -2.76 -15.81 4.69
C LYS A 49 -3.78 -15.06 5.56
N ASP A 50 -3.33 -14.05 6.32
CA ASP A 50 -4.14 -13.30 7.28
C ASP A 50 -4.80 -12.06 6.63
N GLY A 51 -4.68 -11.92 5.30
CA GLY A 51 -5.26 -10.85 4.51
C GLY A 51 -4.24 -9.84 4.02
N VAL A 52 -4.68 -8.59 3.87
CA VAL A 52 -3.90 -7.49 3.31
C VAL A 52 -3.49 -6.53 4.43
N ARG A 53 -2.18 -6.31 4.59
CA ARG A 53 -1.61 -5.43 5.61
C ARG A 53 -0.78 -4.31 4.97
N PRO A 54 -0.65 -3.13 5.62
CA PRO A 54 0.15 -2.05 5.09
C PRO A 54 1.62 -2.45 5.00
N ASP A 55 2.32 -1.84 4.04
CA ASP A 55 3.75 -2.01 3.85
C ASP A 55 4.52 -1.40 5.04
N PRO A 56 5.34 -2.16 5.77
CA PRO A 56 6.10 -1.65 6.91
C PRO A 56 7.00 -0.45 6.58
N GLU A 57 7.56 -0.39 5.37
CA GLU A 57 8.40 0.74 4.95
C GLU A 57 7.57 2.00 4.76
N LYS A 58 6.35 1.89 4.21
CA LYS A 58 5.43 3.03 4.13
C LYS A 58 4.93 3.47 5.49
N MET A 59 4.64 2.51 6.37
CA MET A 59 4.26 2.81 7.75
C MET A 59 5.38 3.56 8.46
N LYS A 60 6.62 3.11 8.30
CA LYS A 60 7.80 3.78 8.83
C LYS A 60 7.96 5.19 8.26
N ALA A 61 7.84 5.36 6.94
CA ALA A 61 7.96 6.67 6.30
C ALA A 61 6.90 7.68 6.79
N ILE A 62 5.69 7.23 7.13
CA ILE A 62 4.64 8.07 7.72
C ILE A 62 4.94 8.37 9.18
N SER A 63 5.39 7.38 9.95
CA SER A 63 5.72 7.52 11.38
C SER A 63 6.93 8.43 11.61
N ASP A 64 7.94 8.30 10.78
CA ASP A 64 9.20 9.07 10.86
C ASP A 64 9.07 10.44 10.17
N TRP A 65 7.90 10.77 9.60
CA TRP A 65 7.70 12.03 8.91
C TRP A 65 7.86 13.20 9.89
N PRO A 66 8.69 14.21 9.56
CA PRO A 66 8.91 15.33 10.46
C PRO A 66 7.63 16.13 10.66
N VAL A 67 7.41 16.65 11.88
CA VAL A 67 6.24 17.47 12.18
C VAL A 67 6.15 18.64 11.19
N PRO A 68 5.06 18.74 10.40
CA PRO A 68 4.93 19.81 9.43
C PRO A 68 4.87 21.18 10.10
N VAL A 69 5.75 22.09 9.69
CA VAL A 69 5.82 23.46 10.22
C VAL A 69 5.04 24.47 9.38
N ASP A 70 4.68 24.12 8.15
CA ASP A 70 3.97 24.98 7.21
C ASP A 70 2.84 24.24 6.48
N VAL A 71 1.99 25.02 5.80
CA VAL A 71 0.84 24.46 5.05
C VAL A 71 1.31 23.56 3.91
N LYS A 72 2.45 23.84 3.30
CA LYS A 72 3.00 23.03 2.19
C LYS A 72 3.43 21.66 2.70
N GLY A 73 4.20 21.60 3.78
CA GLY A 73 4.60 20.39 4.46
C GLY A 73 3.40 19.60 4.97
N LEU A 74 2.37 20.29 5.47
CA LEU A 74 1.14 19.62 5.90
C LEU A 74 0.40 18.98 4.72
N ARG A 75 0.33 19.64 3.55
CA ARG A 75 -0.24 19.04 2.33
C ARG A 75 0.55 17.83 1.86
N ASN A 76 1.88 17.90 1.89
CA ASN A 76 2.75 16.78 1.51
C ASN A 76 2.54 15.58 2.45
N PHE A 77 2.51 15.82 3.76
CA PHE A 77 2.18 14.79 4.74
C PHE A 77 0.80 14.19 4.46
N PHE A 78 -0.22 15.01 4.20
CA PHE A 78 -1.57 14.53 3.88
C PHE A 78 -1.61 13.63 2.64
N GLY A 79 -0.86 13.96 1.60
CA GLY A 79 -0.74 13.13 0.40
C GLY A 79 -0.16 11.75 0.70
N LEU A 80 0.84 11.68 1.59
CA LEU A 80 1.43 10.42 2.03
C LEU A 80 0.49 9.65 2.98
N ALA A 81 -0.05 10.34 3.98
CA ALA A 81 -0.91 9.77 5.02
C ALA A 81 -2.23 9.22 4.46
N ALA A 82 -2.69 9.71 3.31
CA ALA A 82 -3.86 9.17 2.61
C ALA A 82 -3.75 7.67 2.31
N TYR A 83 -2.52 7.12 2.25
CA TYR A 83 -2.28 5.67 2.17
C TYR A 83 -2.95 4.89 3.33
N LEU A 84 -3.01 5.48 4.52
CA LEU A 84 -3.58 4.86 5.72
C LEU A 84 -5.11 4.75 5.69
N HIS A 85 -5.80 5.47 4.79
CA HIS A 85 -7.26 5.46 4.72
C HIS A 85 -7.83 4.04 4.53
N LYS A 86 -7.08 3.15 3.84
CA LYS A 86 -7.49 1.75 3.63
C LYS A 86 -7.26 0.84 4.84
N TYR A 87 -6.43 1.28 5.80
CA TYR A 87 -5.94 0.46 6.90
C TYR A 87 -6.35 0.99 8.29
N SER A 88 -6.97 2.16 8.36
CA SER A 88 -7.43 2.77 9.60
C SER A 88 -8.93 3.04 9.56
N ARG A 89 -9.66 2.49 10.53
CA ARG A 89 -11.13 2.61 10.62
C ARG A 89 -11.58 4.06 10.83
N ASN A 90 -10.79 4.86 11.56
CA ASN A 90 -11.16 6.22 11.97
C ASN A 90 -10.25 7.28 11.33
N TYR A 91 -9.68 6.99 10.15
CA TYR A 91 -8.75 7.92 9.49
C TYR A 91 -9.36 9.32 9.31
N ALA A 92 -10.60 9.40 8.84
CA ALA A 92 -11.27 10.66 8.59
C ALA A 92 -11.37 11.50 9.88
N GLU A 93 -11.79 10.88 10.98
CA GLU A 93 -11.92 11.52 12.30
C GLU A 93 -10.57 12.05 12.80
N MET A 94 -9.51 11.22 12.74
CA MET A 94 -8.15 11.63 13.13
C MET A 94 -7.62 12.78 12.26
N ALA A 95 -7.96 12.79 10.96
CA ALA A 95 -7.52 13.79 10.01
C ALA A 95 -8.34 15.09 10.05
N VAL A 96 -9.46 15.18 10.78
CA VAL A 96 -10.34 16.36 10.82
C VAL A 96 -9.57 17.62 11.22
N HIS A 97 -8.82 17.56 12.33
CA HIS A 97 -8.12 18.73 12.87
C HIS A 97 -7.09 19.27 11.89
N LEU A 98 -6.31 18.36 11.30
CA LEU A 98 -5.29 18.73 10.32
C LEU A 98 -5.93 19.21 8.98
N SER A 99 -7.04 18.63 8.56
CA SER A 99 -7.79 19.08 7.38
C SER A 99 -8.31 20.51 7.54
N ARG A 100 -8.66 20.94 8.76
CA ARG A 100 -9.05 22.33 9.05
C ARG A 100 -7.89 23.30 8.88
N LEU A 101 -6.68 22.91 9.30
CA LEU A 101 -5.48 23.73 9.11
C LEU A 101 -5.17 23.97 7.62
N LEU A 102 -5.51 23.03 6.75
CA LEU A 102 -5.39 23.18 5.29
C LEU A 102 -6.39 24.16 4.67
N LYS A 103 -7.55 24.36 5.32
CA LYS A 103 -8.62 25.27 4.88
C LYS A 103 -8.43 26.71 5.38
N LYS A 104 -7.69 26.93 6.47
CA LYS A 104 -7.50 28.26 7.09
C LYS A 104 -6.54 29.12 6.26
N ARG A 105 -7.04 29.57 5.10
CA ARG A 105 -6.61 30.75 4.35
C ARG A 105 -7.74 31.78 4.29
N GLU A 106 -8.50 31.92 5.36
CA GLU A 106 -9.20 33.18 5.64
C GLU A 106 -8.27 34.02 6.52
N VAL A 107 -7.63 34.99 5.86
CA VAL A 107 -7.10 36.26 6.38
C VAL A 107 -6.85 36.28 7.89
N VAL A 108 -5.62 35.94 8.31
CA VAL A 108 -5.01 36.63 9.44
C VAL A 108 -4.09 37.67 8.81
N MET A 109 -4.70 38.76 8.34
CA MET A 109 -4.02 40.04 8.28
C MET A 109 -4.21 40.67 9.65
N GLU A 110 -3.17 40.56 10.44
CA GLU A 110 -2.93 41.37 11.62
C GLU A 110 -2.98 42.85 11.21
N ARG A 111 -3.99 43.59 11.69
CA ARG A 111 -3.94 44.99 12.14
C ARG A 111 -5.08 45.24 13.14
#